data_AF-A0A966ERH0-F1
#
_entry.id   AF-A0A966ERH0-F1
#
_cell.length_a   1.000
_cell.length_b   1.000
_cell.length_c   1.000
_cell.angle_alpha   90.00
_cell.angle_beta   90.00
_cell.angle_gamma   90.00
#
_symmetry.space_group_name_H-M   'P 1'
#
loop_
_entity.id
_entity.type
_entity.pdbx_description
1 polymer ?
#
loop_
_entity_poly.entity_id
_entity_poly.type
_entity_poly.pdbx_seq_one_letter_code
_entity_poly.pdbx_strand_id
1 'polypeptide(L)'
;MKKNILIILLLFTFFTLSIPSQVKASVIEKISHPDQIKYFRVVKKEGGALYGIRISTLNQTPKITSTLTPASPKNSTQNKEALIEKISHPSEIKYFKVVKQEGGALYGIRIASQSNFAEIDGKLRMVEGRASWYKYKNGLFAASPDYPKGSVLKVTNLSNGKTIEVTVNDFGPDRNINPDRVIDLDFVSFSALASTGAGIIDVRVEPISITGSSFKVEDKLILANTTNSVSPDISALAAIVIRESDGKVLYEKNSSQVMPIASLTKLIFAKVFLDLKPDFNQVVTYRQQDSDYNHKYVTAGQEARLRVTDGDTLTVGDLFYASIIGSANNTVETLVRNSGLSRDEFIKRMNDYAKNLGAKNTKFIEPTGLSSENVSSPSDYAIIAREIFSDEKLKNISAKTNYSFSTINSKKVFNLKNTNHLLATSSYAIIGSKTGYLDESGYCLITQVENENEKFIVINLNSATRDLSFKVNEELIKFGLKK
;
A
#
# COMPACT_ATOMS: atom_id res chain seq x y z
N MET A 1 -76.55 16.37 -41.61
CA MET A 1 -76.76 17.50 -40.69
C MET A 1 -77.09 16.97 -39.30
N LYS A 2 -76.50 17.53 -38.22
CA LYS A 2 -76.84 17.35 -36.78
C LYS A 2 -76.70 15.90 -36.22
N LYS A 3 -75.79 15.61 -35.26
CA LYS A 3 -75.87 15.81 -33.79
C LYS A 3 -77.03 14.99 -33.16
N ASN A 4 -76.86 14.18 -32.10
CA ASN A 4 -75.93 14.28 -30.95
C ASN A 4 -75.85 12.97 -30.09
N ILE A 5 -74.72 12.75 -29.36
CA ILE A 5 -74.60 12.14 -27.98
C ILE A 5 -74.95 10.61 -27.82
N LEU A 6 -74.10 9.67 -27.35
CA LEU A 6 -73.51 9.52 -25.98
C LEU A 6 -72.40 8.40 -25.88
N ILE A 7 -71.27 8.71 -25.22
CA ILE A 7 -70.32 7.92 -24.37
C ILE A 7 -70.23 6.35 -24.47
N ILE A 8 -69.01 5.78 -24.66
CA ILE A 8 -68.24 4.91 -23.69
C ILE A 8 -66.95 4.28 -24.30
N LEU A 9 -65.81 4.58 -23.63
CA LEU A 9 -64.49 3.93 -23.48
C LEU A 9 -63.67 3.24 -24.62
N LEU A 10 -62.36 3.59 -24.54
CA LEU A 10 -61.13 2.77 -24.64
C LEU A 10 -60.37 2.58 -25.99
N LEU A 11 -59.04 2.76 -25.86
CA LEU A 11 -57.92 2.43 -26.78
C LEU A 11 -57.86 3.27 -28.09
N PHE A 12 -56.82 4.06 -28.38
CA PHE A 12 -55.46 3.60 -28.76
C PHE A 12 -54.42 4.77 -28.80
N THR A 13 -53.14 4.48 -28.50
CA THR A 13 -51.84 5.09 -28.96
C THR A 13 -51.71 6.60 -29.26
N PHE A 14 -50.62 7.29 -28.87
CA PHE A 14 -49.27 7.12 -29.46
C PHE A 14 -48.09 7.45 -28.51
N PHE A 15 -47.02 6.65 -28.63
CA PHE A 15 -45.59 6.92 -28.39
C PHE A 15 -45.11 7.84 -27.23
N THR A 16 -44.39 7.22 -26.29
CA THR A 16 -43.02 7.67 -25.91
C THR A 16 -42.11 6.43 -25.79
N LEU A 17 -40.79 6.60 -26.03
CA LEU A 17 -39.83 5.50 -25.95
C LEU A 17 -39.67 4.99 -24.52
N SER A 18 -39.46 3.68 -24.36
CA SER A 18 -38.91 3.11 -23.12
C SER A 18 -38.03 1.91 -23.41
N ILE A 19 -36.84 1.93 -22.80
CA ILE A 19 -35.77 0.94 -22.95
C ILE A 19 -36.18 -0.35 -22.23
N PRO A 20 -36.01 -1.56 -22.82
CA PRO A 20 -36.26 -2.80 -22.11
C PRO A 20 -35.19 -3.03 -21.05
N SER A 21 -35.56 -2.87 -19.78
CA SER A 21 -34.75 -3.26 -18.64
C SER A 21 -35.09 -4.68 -18.22
N GLN A 22 -34.17 -5.64 -18.45
CA GLN A 22 -34.17 -6.93 -17.76
C GLN A 22 -32.75 -7.35 -17.40
N VAL A 23 -32.24 -6.83 -16.27
CA VAL A 23 -31.25 -7.53 -15.47
C VAL A 23 -32.02 -8.24 -14.35
N LYS A 24 -32.02 -9.57 -14.33
CA LYS A 24 -32.67 -10.34 -13.26
C LYS A 24 -31.99 -10.00 -11.93
N ALA A 25 -32.79 -9.65 -10.92
CA ALA A 25 -32.29 -9.45 -9.57
C ALA A 25 -31.62 -10.74 -9.07
N SER A 26 -30.35 -10.64 -8.70
CA SER A 26 -29.57 -11.75 -8.16
C SER A 26 -30.08 -12.12 -6.77
N VAL A 27 -30.66 -13.31 -6.65
CA VAL A 27 -31.21 -13.83 -5.39
C VAL A 27 -30.08 -14.01 -4.37
N ILE A 28 -30.32 -13.54 -3.13
CA ILE A 28 -29.40 -13.73 -2.01
C ILE A 28 -29.75 -15.06 -1.34
N GLU A 29 -28.82 -16.02 -1.36
CA GLU A 29 -28.97 -17.34 -0.74
C GLU A 29 -28.25 -17.40 0.62
N LYS A 30 -28.71 -18.29 1.51
CA LYS A 30 -28.00 -18.60 2.76
C LYS A 30 -26.88 -19.61 2.50
N ILE A 31 -25.63 -19.21 2.76
CA ILE A 31 -24.47 -20.09 2.69
C ILE A 31 -24.54 -21.02 3.91
N SER A 32 -24.74 -22.31 3.65
CA SER A 32 -25.11 -23.29 4.68
C SER A 32 -23.95 -24.17 5.16
N HIS A 33 -22.83 -24.17 4.43
CA HIS A 33 -21.56 -24.80 4.82
C HIS A 33 -20.36 -23.92 4.46
N PRO A 34 -19.27 -23.89 5.26
CA PRO A 34 -18.08 -23.08 4.95
C PRO A 34 -17.48 -23.34 3.57
N ASP A 35 -17.46 -24.61 3.12
CA ASP A 35 -16.92 -25.01 1.82
C ASP A 35 -17.68 -24.42 0.62
N GLN A 36 -18.88 -23.91 0.85
CA GLN A 36 -19.68 -23.23 -0.16
C GLN A 36 -19.20 -21.79 -0.41
N ILE A 37 -18.48 -21.13 0.51
CA ILE A 37 -18.11 -19.71 0.42
C ILE A 37 -17.42 -19.36 -0.90
N LYS A 38 -16.58 -20.27 -1.44
CA LYS A 38 -15.90 -20.12 -2.74
C LYS A 38 -16.83 -19.96 -3.96
N TYR A 39 -18.12 -20.27 -3.83
CA TYR A 39 -19.14 -20.14 -4.88
C TYR A 39 -20.06 -18.92 -4.68
N PHE A 40 -19.86 -18.10 -3.65
CA PHE A 40 -20.76 -16.98 -3.31
C PHE A 40 -20.00 -15.70 -3.00
N ARG A 41 -20.48 -14.58 -3.54
CA ARG A 41 -20.11 -13.26 -3.01
C ARG A 41 -20.93 -13.01 -1.75
N VAL A 42 -20.30 -13.07 -0.58
CA VAL A 42 -20.96 -12.73 0.70
C VAL A 42 -21.42 -11.27 0.67
N VAL A 43 -22.69 -11.03 0.99
CA VAL A 43 -23.30 -9.68 1.02
C VAL A 43 -23.97 -9.33 2.35
N LYS A 44 -24.28 -10.33 3.19
CA LYS A 44 -24.88 -10.12 4.52
C LYS A 44 -24.42 -11.21 5.48
N LYS A 45 -24.24 -10.85 6.76
CA LYS A 45 -24.07 -11.79 7.88
C LYS A 45 -25.14 -11.49 8.93
N GLU A 46 -25.86 -12.51 9.39
CA GLU A 46 -27.02 -12.36 10.27
C GLU A 46 -27.18 -13.62 11.14
N GLY A 47 -27.31 -13.44 12.46
CA GLY A 47 -27.45 -14.59 13.40
C GLY A 47 -26.29 -15.61 13.34
N GLY A 48 -25.07 -15.16 12.99
CA GLY A 48 -23.91 -16.03 12.78
C GLY A 48 -23.82 -16.67 11.39
N ALA A 49 -24.91 -16.72 10.63
CA ALA A 49 -24.93 -17.26 9.27
C ALA A 49 -24.49 -16.24 8.21
N LEU A 50 -23.91 -16.74 7.12
CA LEU A 50 -23.51 -15.96 5.96
C LEU A 50 -24.56 -16.07 4.85
N TYR A 51 -24.77 -14.98 4.13
CA TYR A 51 -25.69 -14.88 3.01
C TYR A 51 -24.98 -14.21 1.83
N GLY A 52 -25.15 -14.77 0.63
CA GLY A 52 -24.37 -14.37 -0.54
C GLY A 52 -25.12 -14.52 -1.86
N ILE A 53 -24.63 -13.84 -2.88
CA ILE A 53 -25.08 -14.01 -4.26
C ILE A 53 -24.23 -15.09 -4.92
N ARG A 54 -24.87 -16.11 -5.49
CA ARG A 54 -24.18 -17.23 -6.14
C ARG A 54 -23.42 -16.76 -7.38
N ILE A 55 -22.14 -17.08 -7.45
CA ILE A 55 -21.27 -16.82 -8.60
C ILE A 55 -21.34 -18.05 -9.50
N SER A 56 -21.99 -17.92 -10.66
CA SER A 56 -22.41 -19.05 -11.49
C SER A 56 -21.25 -19.69 -12.29
N THR A 57 -20.36 -20.42 -11.60
CA THR A 57 -19.34 -21.28 -12.22
C THR A 57 -19.17 -22.58 -11.43
N LEU A 58 -20.08 -23.54 -11.64
CA LEU A 58 -19.87 -25.00 -11.61
C LEU A 58 -21.22 -25.72 -11.58
N ASN A 59 -21.52 -26.51 -12.63
CA ASN A 59 -22.62 -27.46 -12.62
C ASN A 59 -22.23 -28.70 -11.82
N GLN A 60 -22.87 -28.93 -10.67
CA GLN A 60 -23.33 -30.24 -10.21
C GLN A 60 -24.16 -30.09 -8.91
N THR A 61 -25.25 -30.86 -8.80
CA THR A 61 -26.15 -30.89 -7.64
C THR A 61 -25.90 -32.18 -6.84
N PRO A 62 -26.05 -32.15 -5.51
CA PRO A 62 -27.05 -33.05 -4.93
C PRO A 62 -28.05 -32.37 -3.96
N LYS A 63 -29.11 -33.13 -3.65
CA LYS A 63 -30.37 -32.74 -2.98
C LYS A 63 -30.43 -33.24 -1.52
N ILE A 64 -31.49 -32.79 -0.80
CA ILE A 64 -32.11 -33.29 0.45
C ILE A 64 -31.55 -32.76 1.80
N THR A 65 -32.31 -32.60 2.91
CA THR A 65 -33.66 -31.98 3.20
C THR A 65 -33.77 -31.78 4.74
N SER A 66 -34.45 -30.71 5.23
CA SER A 66 -35.14 -30.60 6.57
C SER A 66 -34.33 -30.76 7.89
N THR A 67 -34.68 -30.22 9.08
CA THR A 67 -35.61 -29.20 9.64
C THR A 67 -35.11 -28.96 11.10
N LEU A 68 -35.20 -27.77 11.71
CA LEU A 68 -36.32 -27.33 12.58
C LEU A 68 -36.04 -25.91 13.16
N THR A 69 -37.08 -25.25 13.64
CA THR A 69 -37.14 -23.90 14.25
C THR A 69 -37.74 -23.99 15.68
N PRO A 70 -38.08 -22.89 16.40
CA PRO A 70 -37.30 -21.68 16.75
C PRO A 70 -37.38 -21.34 18.27
N ALA A 71 -36.61 -20.33 18.73
CA ALA A 71 -36.97 -19.56 19.93
C ALA A 71 -36.43 -18.10 19.88
N SER A 72 -37.35 -17.15 20.03
CA SER A 72 -37.15 -15.72 20.34
C SER A 72 -37.81 -15.47 21.75
N PRO A 73 -37.97 -14.26 22.35
CA PRO A 73 -37.76 -12.89 21.82
C PRO A 73 -37.24 -11.82 22.83
N LYS A 74 -37.33 -10.54 22.40
CA LYS A 74 -37.32 -9.26 23.17
C LYS A 74 -35.92 -8.67 23.48
N ASN A 75 -35.70 -7.34 23.43
CA ASN A 75 -36.60 -6.22 23.08
C ASN A 75 -35.80 -4.98 22.57
N SER A 76 -36.51 -4.04 21.92
CA SER A 76 -36.29 -2.56 21.78
C SER A 76 -34.89 -1.93 22.04
N THR A 77 -34.45 -0.88 21.32
CA THR A 77 -35.17 0.42 21.18
C THR A 77 -34.57 1.35 20.10
N GLN A 78 -35.41 2.25 19.55
CA GLN A 78 -35.11 3.56 18.93
C GLN A 78 -34.21 3.67 17.68
N ASN A 79 -34.86 4.04 16.56
CA ASN A 79 -34.21 4.61 15.38
C ASN A 79 -33.59 5.99 15.68
N LYS A 80 -32.36 6.23 15.21
CA LYS A 80 -31.91 7.56 14.81
C LYS A 80 -32.02 7.65 13.29
N GLU A 81 -32.80 8.60 12.78
CA GLU A 81 -32.75 8.96 11.37
C GLU A 81 -31.38 9.54 11.05
N ALA A 82 -30.73 9.01 10.01
CA ALA A 82 -29.41 9.45 9.62
C ALA A 82 -29.51 10.77 8.83
N LEU A 83 -28.88 11.84 9.33
CA LEU A 83 -28.83 13.12 8.61
C LEU A 83 -28.17 12.92 7.24
N ILE A 84 -28.80 13.49 6.22
CA ILE A 84 -28.28 13.54 4.86
C ILE A 84 -27.62 14.91 4.66
N GLU A 85 -26.30 14.90 4.52
CA GLU A 85 -25.48 16.10 4.35
C GLU A 85 -25.15 16.34 2.87
N LYS A 86 -24.91 17.60 2.48
CA LYS A 86 -24.38 17.95 1.15
C LYS A 86 -22.87 17.73 1.12
N ILE A 87 -22.41 16.87 0.21
CA ILE A 87 -20.98 16.65 -0.01
C ILE A 87 -20.45 17.87 -0.77
N SER A 88 -19.57 18.62 -0.14
CA SER A 88 -19.19 19.97 -0.60
C SER A 88 -17.90 19.98 -1.41
N HIS A 89 -17.06 18.94 -1.27
CA HIS A 89 -15.87 18.74 -2.09
C HIS A 89 -15.70 17.27 -2.52
N PRO A 90 -15.30 16.95 -3.77
CA PRO A 90 -15.14 15.56 -4.23
C PRO A 90 -14.19 14.68 -3.39
N SER A 91 -13.22 15.30 -2.71
CA SER A 91 -12.30 14.63 -1.77
C SER A 91 -12.97 14.09 -0.50
N GLU A 92 -14.17 14.58 -0.18
CA GLU A 92 -14.96 14.15 0.98
C GLU A 92 -15.76 12.87 0.71
N ILE A 93 -16.00 12.50 -0.55
CA ILE A 93 -16.88 11.36 -0.94
C ILE A 93 -16.51 10.07 -0.21
N LYS A 94 -15.22 9.83 0.05
CA LYS A 94 -14.72 8.66 0.80
C LYS A 94 -15.19 8.59 2.27
N TYR A 95 -15.70 9.69 2.82
CA TYR A 95 -16.27 9.79 4.17
C TYR A 95 -17.80 9.76 4.18
N PHE A 96 -18.45 9.62 3.01
CA PHE A 96 -19.92 9.60 2.88
C PHE A 96 -20.41 8.42 2.05
N LYS A 97 -21.47 7.76 2.52
CA LYS A 97 -22.33 6.94 1.66
C LYS A 97 -23.26 7.89 0.92
N VAL A 98 -22.97 8.14 -0.35
CA VAL A 98 -23.84 8.91 -1.24
C VAL A 98 -25.24 8.27 -1.28
N VAL A 99 -26.29 9.06 -1.08
CA VAL A 99 -27.69 8.61 -1.09
C VAL A 99 -28.59 9.40 -2.03
N LYS A 100 -28.21 10.62 -2.43
CA LYS A 100 -28.97 11.46 -3.37
C LYS A 100 -28.01 12.30 -4.24
N GLN A 101 -28.40 12.56 -5.48
CA GLN A 101 -27.74 13.53 -6.37
C GLN A 101 -28.80 14.47 -6.95
N GLU A 102 -28.54 15.77 -6.93
CA GLU A 102 -29.51 16.79 -7.35
C GLU A 102 -28.78 18.06 -7.82
N GLY A 103 -29.14 18.59 -8.99
CA GLY A 103 -28.50 19.79 -9.55
C GLY A 103 -26.99 19.68 -9.79
N GLY A 104 -26.46 18.45 -9.94
CA GLY A 104 -25.02 18.18 -10.06
C GLY A 104 -24.28 18.01 -8.71
N ALA A 105 -24.90 18.32 -7.58
CA ALA A 105 -24.33 18.10 -6.25
C ALA A 105 -24.68 16.72 -5.68
N LEU A 106 -23.76 16.14 -4.91
CA LEU A 106 -23.95 14.87 -4.20
C LEU A 106 -24.35 15.13 -2.74
N TYR A 107 -25.19 14.24 -2.21
CA TYR A 107 -25.65 14.27 -0.82
C TYR A 107 -25.52 12.86 -0.24
N GLY A 108 -25.04 12.77 0.99
CA GLY A 108 -24.62 11.51 1.60
C GLY A 108 -24.85 11.45 3.10
N ILE A 109 -24.96 10.23 3.62
CA ILE A 109 -24.89 9.94 5.05
C ILE A 109 -23.42 9.72 5.39
N ARG A 110 -22.88 10.42 6.39
CA ARG A 110 -21.46 10.33 6.77
C ARG A 110 -21.14 8.94 7.35
N ILE A 111 -20.05 8.31 6.90
CA ILE A 111 -19.67 6.91 7.21
C ILE A 111 -18.29 6.72 7.86
N ALA A 112 -17.56 7.81 8.15
CA ALA A 112 -16.25 7.73 8.82
C ALA A 112 -16.22 8.63 10.05
N SER A 113 -15.91 8.05 11.21
CA SER A 113 -15.56 8.77 12.43
C SER A 113 -14.10 9.24 12.37
N GLN A 114 -13.85 10.47 12.81
CA GLN A 114 -12.49 10.95 13.04
C GLN A 114 -11.85 10.20 14.22
N SER A 115 -10.57 9.86 14.11
CA SER A 115 -9.67 9.78 15.26
C SER A 115 -8.27 10.23 14.83
N ASN A 116 -7.63 11.01 15.69
CA ASN A 116 -6.41 11.75 15.36
C ASN A 116 -5.17 10.95 15.72
N PHE A 117 -4.33 10.61 14.74
CA PHE A 117 -2.90 10.39 15.02
C PHE A 117 -2.25 11.74 15.26
N ALA A 118 -1.50 11.84 16.35
CA ALA A 118 -1.18 13.11 16.98
C ALA A 118 0.34 13.33 17.09
N GLU A 119 1.09 13.20 15.99
CA GLU A 119 2.48 13.63 15.93
C GLU A 119 2.58 15.08 15.43
N ILE A 120 3.23 15.93 16.25
CA ILE A 120 3.69 17.28 15.92
C ILE A 120 5.09 17.38 16.52
N ASP A 121 6.08 17.72 15.68
CA ASP A 121 7.45 18.12 16.06
C ASP A 121 8.26 17.17 16.97
N GLY A 122 8.23 15.87 16.70
CA GLY A 122 9.33 14.94 17.08
C GLY A 122 9.64 14.82 18.57
N LYS A 123 8.73 15.20 19.46
CA LYS A 123 8.83 14.98 20.90
C LYS A 123 7.86 13.91 21.34
N LEU A 124 8.36 12.95 22.12
CA LEU A 124 7.59 11.92 22.83
C LEU A 124 6.34 12.56 23.48
N ARG A 125 5.16 12.28 22.92
CA ARG A 125 3.99 13.08 23.26
C ARG A 125 3.33 12.61 24.55
N MET A 126 3.08 13.57 25.44
CA MET A 126 2.09 13.49 26.50
C MET A 126 0.68 13.40 25.87
N VAL A 127 -0.16 12.50 26.37
CA VAL A 127 -1.55 12.34 25.92
C VAL A 127 -2.51 12.53 27.09
N GLU A 128 -3.49 13.43 26.95
CA GLU A 128 -4.60 13.55 27.89
C GLU A 128 -5.86 12.86 27.35
N GLY A 129 -6.65 12.27 28.24
CA GLY A 129 -7.90 11.60 27.91
C GLY A 129 -8.40 10.73 29.05
N ARG A 130 -9.27 9.76 28.76
CA ARG A 130 -9.89 8.91 29.78
C ARG A 130 -9.12 7.62 30.00
N ALA A 131 -8.95 7.22 31.25
CA ALA A 131 -8.51 5.89 31.64
C ALA A 131 -9.66 5.07 32.21
N SER A 132 -9.75 3.79 31.83
CA SER A 132 -10.54 2.81 32.59
C SER A 132 -9.65 1.75 33.23
N TRP A 133 -10.21 0.68 33.78
CA TRP A 133 -9.43 -0.41 34.36
C TRP A 133 -9.92 -1.80 33.98
N TYR A 134 -8.98 -2.75 34.04
CA TYR A 134 -9.19 -4.17 33.85
C TYR A 134 -8.45 -4.95 34.94
N LYS A 135 -8.85 -6.21 35.18
CA LYS A 135 -8.21 -7.06 36.19
C LYS A 135 -7.33 -8.10 35.50
N TYR A 136 -6.01 -8.01 35.67
CA TYR A 136 -5.07 -8.90 34.98
C TYR A 136 -4.09 -9.59 35.93
N LYS A 137 -3.16 -8.85 36.54
CA LYS A 137 -2.08 -9.43 37.37
C LYS A 137 -1.85 -8.76 38.72
N ASN A 138 -2.71 -7.80 39.10
CA ASN A 138 -2.61 -7.05 40.36
C ASN A 138 -1.21 -6.39 40.52
N GLY A 139 -0.80 -5.62 39.51
CA GLY A 139 0.54 -5.00 39.47
C GLY A 139 0.52 -3.68 38.70
N LEU A 140 1.67 -3.00 38.67
CA LEU A 140 1.84 -1.65 38.07
C LEU A 140 1.90 -1.71 36.54
N PHE A 141 0.78 -2.11 35.94
CA PHE A 141 0.65 -2.35 34.50
C PHE A 141 -0.46 -1.52 33.86
N ALA A 142 -0.35 -1.38 32.54
CA ALA A 142 -1.35 -0.76 31.69
C ALA A 142 -1.41 -1.41 30.29
N ALA A 143 -2.51 -1.16 29.60
CA ALA A 143 -2.75 -1.50 28.22
C ALA A 143 -2.97 -0.19 27.43
N SER A 144 -2.17 0.05 26.38
CA SER A 144 -2.20 1.30 25.60
C SER A 144 -2.18 1.03 24.10
N PRO A 145 -2.99 1.76 23.30
CA PRO A 145 -2.95 1.70 21.85
C PRO A 145 -1.88 2.64 21.26
N ASP A 146 -1.34 3.55 22.08
CA ASP A 146 -0.46 4.64 21.64
C ASP A 146 1.03 4.36 21.94
N TYR A 147 1.33 3.51 22.91
CA TYR A 147 2.70 3.19 23.34
C TYR A 147 2.98 1.68 23.29
N PRO A 148 4.16 1.24 22.81
CA PRO A 148 4.45 -0.18 22.62
C PRO A 148 4.65 -0.93 23.94
N LYS A 149 4.38 -2.24 23.94
CA LYS A 149 4.60 -3.14 25.09
C LYS A 149 6.05 -3.07 25.58
N GLY A 150 6.21 -3.05 26.90
CA GLY A 150 7.47 -2.82 27.62
C GLY A 150 7.75 -1.35 27.96
N SER A 151 7.03 -0.39 27.39
CA SER A 151 7.22 1.04 27.71
C SER A 151 6.80 1.37 29.14
N VAL A 152 7.52 2.27 29.80
CA VAL A 152 7.19 2.80 31.13
C VAL A 152 6.57 4.19 30.97
N LEU A 153 5.38 4.38 31.54
CA LEU A 153 4.58 5.60 31.43
C LEU A 153 4.25 6.12 32.83
N LYS A 154 4.33 7.42 33.02
CA LYS A 154 3.72 8.11 34.17
C LYS A 154 2.27 8.44 33.82
N VAL A 155 1.34 8.11 34.69
CA VAL A 155 -0.09 8.41 34.54
C VAL A 155 -0.53 9.28 35.71
N THR A 156 -1.04 10.47 35.40
CA THR A 156 -1.46 11.50 36.37
C THR A 156 -2.97 11.66 36.29
N ASN A 157 -3.70 11.44 37.39
CA ASN A 157 -5.13 11.72 37.49
C ASN A 157 -5.35 13.24 37.58
N LEU A 158 -6.04 13.82 36.60
CA LEU A 158 -6.22 15.27 36.47
C LEU A 158 -7.13 15.86 37.54
N SER A 159 -8.01 15.06 38.15
CA SER A 159 -8.96 15.53 39.17
C SER A 159 -8.36 15.72 40.56
N ASN A 160 -7.26 15.01 40.88
CA ASN A 160 -6.66 15.01 42.22
C ASN A 160 -5.13 15.09 42.25
N GLY A 161 -4.47 15.18 41.09
CA GLY A 161 -3.02 15.32 40.94
C GLY A 161 -2.19 14.09 41.32
N LYS A 162 -2.81 12.96 41.70
CA LYS A 162 -2.08 11.73 42.01
C LYS A 162 -1.43 11.16 40.75
N THR A 163 -0.24 10.60 40.90
CA THR A 163 0.55 10.04 39.79
C THR A 163 1.03 8.63 40.10
N ILE A 164 1.13 7.79 39.08
CA ILE A 164 1.70 6.44 39.16
C ILE A 164 2.55 6.13 37.93
N GLU A 165 3.56 5.28 38.08
CA GLU A 165 4.33 4.75 36.95
C GLU A 165 3.87 3.32 36.63
N VAL A 166 3.64 3.03 35.35
CA VAL A 166 3.09 1.76 34.86
C VAL A 166 3.86 1.26 33.65
N THR A 167 4.02 -0.07 33.55
CA THR A 167 4.59 -0.70 32.35
C THR A 167 3.48 -1.15 31.40
N VAL A 168 3.57 -0.78 30.13
CA VAL A 168 2.63 -1.24 29.09
C VAL A 168 2.84 -2.73 28.84
N ASN A 169 1.79 -3.53 28.98
CA ASN A 169 1.83 -4.97 28.68
C ASN A 169 0.76 -5.41 27.66
N ASP A 170 -0.19 -4.55 27.31
CA ASP A 170 -1.19 -4.85 26.29
C ASP A 170 -1.56 -3.69 25.36
N PHE A 171 -2.25 -4.00 24.25
CA PHE A 171 -2.57 -3.07 23.16
C PHE A 171 -3.68 -2.05 23.46
N GLY A 172 -4.31 -2.14 24.63
CA GLY A 172 -5.24 -1.11 25.11
C GLY A 172 -6.62 -1.08 24.42
N PRO A 173 -7.39 -0.02 24.68
CA PRO A 173 -8.76 0.15 24.17
C PRO A 173 -8.84 0.35 22.65
N ASP A 174 -9.82 -0.32 22.02
CA ASP A 174 -10.21 -0.04 20.63
C ASP A 174 -10.84 1.35 20.52
N ARG A 175 -10.10 2.26 19.87
CA ARG A 175 -10.49 3.67 19.62
C ARG A 175 -11.73 3.81 18.74
N ASN A 176 -12.10 2.80 17.96
CA ASN A 176 -13.34 2.82 17.17
C ASN A 176 -14.58 2.66 18.06
N ILE A 177 -14.41 2.10 19.27
CA ILE A 177 -15.48 1.87 20.25
C ILE A 177 -15.37 2.89 21.40
N ASN A 178 -14.15 3.27 21.81
CA ASN A 178 -13.88 4.17 22.93
C ASN A 178 -12.84 5.24 22.51
N PRO A 179 -13.21 6.23 21.69
CA PRO A 179 -12.26 7.15 21.06
C PRO A 179 -11.42 7.93 22.09
N ASP A 180 -12.03 8.41 23.17
CA ASP A 180 -11.34 9.22 24.19
C ASP A 180 -10.58 8.39 25.23
N ARG A 181 -10.66 7.05 25.17
CA ARG A 181 -10.03 6.18 26.17
C ARG A 181 -8.58 5.91 25.76
N VAL A 182 -7.65 6.57 26.43
CA VAL A 182 -6.23 6.61 26.03
C VAL A 182 -5.39 5.48 26.63
N ILE A 183 -5.84 4.93 27.75
CA ILE A 183 -5.13 3.86 28.46
C ILE A 183 -6.12 3.06 29.31
N ASP A 184 -5.93 1.75 29.41
CA ASP A 184 -6.62 0.92 30.40
C ASP A 184 -5.60 0.45 31.44
N LEU A 185 -5.88 0.68 32.72
CA LEU A 185 -4.96 0.40 33.83
C LEU A 185 -5.28 -0.96 34.47
N ASP A 186 -4.28 -1.72 34.94
CA ASP A 186 -4.57 -2.85 35.84
C ASP A 186 -5.24 -2.33 37.11
N PHE A 187 -6.11 -3.15 37.72
CA PHE A 187 -6.85 -2.85 38.94
C PHE A 187 -5.99 -2.20 40.04
N VAL A 188 -4.75 -2.66 40.24
CA VAL A 188 -3.85 -2.07 41.25
C VAL A 188 -3.36 -0.68 40.84
N SER A 189 -2.98 -0.50 39.56
CA SER A 189 -2.60 0.80 39.00
C SER A 189 -3.71 1.84 39.13
N PHE A 190 -4.96 1.46 38.81
CA PHE A 190 -6.11 2.35 38.91
C PHE A 190 -6.44 2.70 40.37
N SER A 191 -6.39 1.70 41.27
CA SER A 191 -6.71 1.87 42.70
C SER A 191 -5.81 2.90 43.41
N ALA A 192 -4.57 3.09 42.94
CA ALA A 192 -3.66 4.10 43.46
C ALA A 192 -4.07 5.53 43.06
N LEU A 193 -4.70 5.70 41.89
CA LEU A 193 -5.13 6.99 41.34
C LEU A 193 -6.55 7.39 41.77
N ALA A 194 -7.46 6.43 41.90
CA ALA A 194 -8.87 6.65 42.24
C ALA A 194 -9.54 5.40 42.84
N SER A 195 -10.71 5.57 43.46
CA SER A 195 -11.56 4.43 43.82
C SER A 195 -12.01 3.68 42.58
N THR A 196 -11.89 2.34 42.56
CA THR A 196 -12.24 1.51 41.39
C THR A 196 -13.71 1.60 41.01
N GLY A 197 -14.59 1.95 41.96
CA GLY A 197 -16.00 2.25 41.72
C GLY A 197 -16.26 3.49 40.85
N ALA A 198 -15.26 4.35 40.61
CA ALA A 198 -15.36 5.42 39.61
C ALA A 198 -15.44 4.89 38.17
N GLY A 199 -14.85 3.71 37.91
CA GLY A 199 -14.83 3.04 36.61
C GLY A 199 -13.95 3.71 35.55
N ILE A 200 -14.11 5.02 35.35
CA ILE A 200 -13.38 5.85 34.38
C ILE A 200 -12.92 7.14 35.07
N ILE A 201 -11.70 7.61 34.78
CA ILE A 201 -11.14 8.90 35.26
C ILE A 201 -10.42 9.64 34.12
N ASP A 202 -10.35 10.96 34.22
CA ASP A 202 -9.53 11.78 33.31
C ASP A 202 -8.06 11.77 33.75
N VAL A 203 -7.17 11.48 32.81
CA VAL A 203 -5.73 11.33 33.04
C VAL A 203 -4.88 12.05 32.01
N ARG A 204 -3.65 12.33 32.41
CA ARG A 204 -2.51 12.65 31.55
C ARG A 204 -1.53 11.49 31.59
N VAL A 205 -1.09 11.04 30.42
CA VAL A 205 -0.10 9.96 30.23
C VAL A 205 1.17 10.59 29.66
N GLU A 206 2.29 10.37 30.33
CA GLU A 206 3.60 10.93 29.99
C GLU A 206 4.61 9.78 29.85
N PRO A 207 5.29 9.61 28.70
CA PRO A 207 6.25 8.52 28.52
C PRO A 207 7.54 8.79 29.30
N ILE A 208 7.93 7.86 30.17
CA ILE A 208 9.22 7.87 30.89
C ILE A 208 10.29 7.16 30.06
N SER A 209 9.95 6.00 29.51
CA SER A 209 10.85 5.19 28.66
C SER A 209 10.03 4.40 27.65
N ILE A 210 10.39 4.47 26.37
CA ILE A 210 9.74 3.69 25.31
C ILE A 210 10.61 2.49 24.96
N THR A 211 10.00 1.29 24.92
CA THR A 211 10.73 0.07 24.55
C THR A 211 11.16 0.13 23.08
N GLY A 212 12.44 -0.14 22.84
CA GLY A 212 13.08 0.02 21.53
C GLY A 212 13.68 1.41 21.27
N SER A 213 13.63 2.34 22.24
CA SER A 213 14.14 3.71 22.08
C SER A 213 15.26 4.03 23.08
N SER A 214 16.47 4.27 22.60
CA SER A 214 17.61 4.69 23.43
C SER A 214 17.72 6.21 23.54
N PHE A 215 16.92 6.82 24.41
CA PHE A 215 17.02 8.25 24.73
C PHE A 215 17.46 8.49 26.17
N LYS A 216 18.57 9.22 26.34
CA LYS A 216 18.79 10.05 27.53
C LYS A 216 18.47 11.49 27.16
N VAL A 217 17.72 12.18 28.01
CA VAL A 217 17.38 13.59 27.85
C VAL A 217 18.43 14.44 28.57
N GLU A 218 19.07 15.36 27.85
CA GLU A 218 19.73 16.52 28.46
C GLU A 218 19.32 17.78 27.70
N ASP A 219 18.89 18.80 28.44
CA ASP A 219 18.44 20.07 27.91
C ASP A 219 19.61 20.95 27.45
N LYS A 220 19.45 21.61 26.28
CA LYS A 220 19.95 22.98 26.14
C LYS A 220 19.24 23.79 25.05
N LEU A 221 18.64 24.90 25.49
CA LEU A 221 18.20 26.02 24.65
C LEU A 221 19.40 26.70 23.99
N ILE A 222 19.40 26.82 22.66
CA ILE A 222 20.08 27.93 21.96
C ILE A 222 19.15 28.47 20.87
N LEU A 223 18.88 29.77 20.94
CA LEU A 223 18.21 30.54 19.89
C LEU A 223 19.22 30.93 18.80
N ALA A 224 18.97 30.55 17.56
CA ALA A 224 19.63 31.14 16.39
C ALA A 224 18.68 31.09 15.18
N ASN A 225 18.59 32.20 14.43
CA ASN A 225 17.74 32.29 13.25
C ASN A 225 18.35 31.49 12.08
N THR A 226 17.70 30.40 11.69
CA THR A 226 17.89 29.75 10.39
C THR A 226 16.53 29.47 9.75
N THR A 227 16.46 29.58 8.42
CA THR A 227 15.30 29.18 7.63
C THR A 227 15.10 27.66 7.72
N ASN A 228 14.35 27.22 8.73
CA ASN A 228 14.08 25.81 8.98
C ASN A 228 13.27 25.20 7.82
N SER A 229 14.00 24.59 6.88
CA SER A 229 13.44 23.61 5.96
C SER A 229 13.03 22.38 6.80
N VAL A 230 11.82 22.40 7.34
CA VAL A 230 11.23 21.26 8.05
C VAL A 230 11.35 20.04 7.14
N SER A 231 11.97 18.98 7.65
CA SER A 231 12.16 17.73 6.91
C SER A 231 10.78 17.11 6.66
N PRO A 232 10.45 16.64 5.44
CA PRO A 232 9.14 16.09 5.16
C PRO A 232 8.92 14.81 5.97
N ASP A 233 7.85 14.76 6.76
CA ASP A 233 7.35 13.49 7.26
C ASP A 233 6.58 12.77 6.16
N ILE A 234 7.10 11.60 5.77
CA ILE A 234 6.61 10.80 4.66
C ILE A 234 5.95 9.52 5.17
N SER A 235 4.89 9.09 4.48
CA SER A 235 4.17 7.85 4.80
C SER A 235 4.90 6.55 4.43
N ALA A 236 6.04 6.62 3.75
CA ALA A 236 6.88 5.45 3.47
C ALA A 236 7.68 5.03 4.71
N LEU A 237 7.88 3.72 4.88
CA LEU A 237 8.64 3.19 6.01
C LEU A 237 10.12 3.63 5.96
N ALA A 238 10.72 3.64 4.77
CA ALA A 238 12.10 4.03 4.58
C ALA A 238 12.31 4.80 3.26
N ALA A 239 13.26 5.73 3.24
CA ALA A 239 13.59 6.53 2.09
C ALA A 239 14.99 7.18 2.20
N ILE A 240 15.52 7.60 1.06
CA ILE A 240 16.71 8.44 0.97
C ILE A 240 16.63 9.37 -0.24
N VAL A 241 17.20 10.56 -0.11
CA VAL A 241 17.52 11.47 -1.22
C VAL A 241 19.01 11.74 -1.18
N ILE A 242 19.71 11.45 -2.28
CA ILE A 242 21.12 11.84 -2.47
C ILE A 242 21.28 12.77 -3.65
N ARG A 243 22.25 13.69 -3.56
CA ARG A 243 22.82 14.37 -4.72
C ARG A 243 23.74 13.38 -5.45
N GLU A 244 23.61 13.29 -6.77
CA GLU A 244 24.29 12.24 -7.53
C GLU A 244 25.80 12.48 -7.66
N SER A 245 26.22 13.73 -7.85
CA SER A 245 27.60 14.13 -8.17
C SER A 245 28.62 13.81 -7.07
N ASP A 246 28.25 13.97 -5.80
CA ASP A 246 29.09 13.72 -4.63
C ASP A 246 28.56 12.58 -3.74
N GLY A 247 27.30 12.16 -3.91
CA GLY A 247 26.62 11.20 -3.03
C GLY A 247 26.13 11.80 -1.71
N LYS A 248 26.11 13.13 -1.58
CA LYS A 248 25.66 13.81 -0.35
C LYS A 248 24.21 13.47 -0.05
N VAL A 249 23.97 12.90 1.13
CA VAL A 249 22.61 12.66 1.65
C VAL A 249 21.95 13.99 1.97
N LEU A 250 20.79 14.23 1.36
CA LEU A 250 19.97 15.43 1.57
C LEU A 250 18.78 15.13 2.49
N TYR A 251 18.25 13.90 2.42
CA TYR A 251 17.19 13.38 3.27
C TYR A 251 17.41 11.90 3.54
N GLU A 252 17.07 11.42 4.72
CA GLU A 252 16.95 10.00 5.02
C GLU A 252 15.86 9.71 6.07
N LYS A 253 15.20 8.55 5.93
CA LYS A 253 14.30 7.94 6.91
C LYS A 253 14.57 6.43 6.88
N ASN A 254 15.00 5.83 7.99
CA ASN A 254 15.34 4.40 8.08
C ASN A 254 16.25 3.90 6.94
N SER A 255 17.22 4.72 6.52
CA SER A 255 18.03 4.53 5.30
C SER A 255 18.94 3.30 5.33
N SER A 256 19.25 2.77 6.52
CA SER A 256 19.99 1.52 6.74
C SER A 256 19.10 0.29 6.88
N GLN A 257 17.76 0.44 6.94
CA GLN A 257 16.85 -0.69 7.16
C GLN A 257 16.78 -1.58 5.92
N VAL A 258 17.22 -2.83 6.08
CA VAL A 258 17.15 -3.86 5.04
C VAL A 258 15.71 -4.35 4.90
N MET A 259 15.17 -4.33 3.68
CA MET A 259 13.82 -4.82 3.37
C MET A 259 13.73 -5.34 1.93
N PRO A 260 12.67 -6.11 1.58
CA PRO A 260 12.44 -6.54 0.21
C PRO A 260 12.25 -5.33 -0.71
N ILE A 261 12.94 -5.34 -1.86
CA ILE A 261 12.86 -4.22 -2.83
C ILE A 261 12.07 -4.57 -4.10
N ALA A 262 11.58 -5.80 -4.22
CA ALA A 262 10.81 -6.30 -5.35
C ALA A 262 11.48 -5.98 -6.70
N SER A 263 10.70 -5.59 -7.71
CA SER A 263 11.15 -5.29 -9.08
C SER A 263 12.13 -4.11 -9.23
N LEU A 264 12.55 -3.43 -8.15
CA LEU A 264 13.73 -2.56 -8.18
C LEU A 264 14.96 -3.37 -8.63
N THR A 265 15.05 -4.65 -8.20
CA THR A 265 16.01 -5.67 -8.64
C THR A 265 16.34 -5.61 -10.14
N LYS A 266 15.34 -5.34 -10.99
CA LYS A 266 15.53 -5.34 -12.45
C LYS A 266 16.54 -4.31 -12.92
N LEU A 267 16.82 -3.26 -12.15
CA LEU A 267 17.88 -2.30 -12.46
C LEU A 267 19.27 -2.96 -12.43
N ILE A 268 19.60 -3.72 -11.38
CA ILE A 268 20.92 -4.38 -11.31
C ILE A 268 21.01 -5.57 -12.27
N PHE A 269 19.91 -6.29 -12.52
CA PHE A 269 19.83 -7.26 -13.62
C PHE A 269 20.16 -6.57 -14.96
N ALA A 270 19.51 -5.44 -15.25
CA ALA A 270 19.68 -4.73 -16.51
C ALA A 270 21.11 -4.21 -16.70
N LYS A 271 21.74 -3.71 -15.63
CA LYS A 271 23.15 -3.29 -15.66
C LYS A 271 24.09 -4.46 -15.90
N VAL A 272 23.97 -5.55 -15.13
CA VAL A 272 24.76 -6.77 -15.34
C VAL A 272 24.56 -7.33 -16.75
N PHE A 273 23.34 -7.29 -17.29
CA PHE A 273 23.06 -7.72 -18.66
C PHE A 273 23.73 -6.81 -19.71
N LEU A 274 23.72 -5.49 -19.52
CA LEU A 274 24.39 -4.53 -20.42
C LEU A 274 25.91 -4.67 -20.38
N ASP A 275 26.51 -5.00 -19.24
CA ASP A 275 27.95 -5.21 -19.09
C ASP A 275 28.45 -6.44 -19.88
N LEU A 276 27.57 -7.37 -20.27
CA LEU A 276 27.86 -8.47 -21.19
C LEU A 276 27.91 -8.04 -22.67
N LYS A 277 27.66 -6.75 -22.96
CA LYS A 277 27.62 -6.15 -24.32
C LYS A 277 26.71 -6.92 -25.31
N PRO A 278 25.46 -7.21 -24.95
CA PRO A 278 24.54 -8.00 -25.76
C PRO A 278 24.15 -7.25 -27.05
N ASP A 279 24.03 -7.98 -28.16
CA ASP A 279 23.42 -7.44 -29.38
C ASP A 279 21.91 -7.29 -29.18
N PHE A 280 21.42 -6.05 -29.19
CA PHE A 280 20.00 -5.75 -29.04
C PHE A 280 19.16 -6.17 -30.25
N ASN A 281 19.78 -6.36 -31.42
CA ASN A 281 19.11 -6.83 -32.64
C ASN A 281 19.02 -8.35 -32.71
N GLN A 282 19.75 -9.07 -31.84
CA GLN A 282 19.71 -10.53 -31.79
C GLN A 282 18.28 -11.01 -31.59
N VAL A 283 17.83 -11.90 -32.47
CA VAL A 283 16.53 -12.56 -32.37
C VAL A 283 16.66 -13.78 -31.46
N VAL A 284 15.80 -13.86 -30.45
CA VAL A 284 15.73 -14.99 -29.53
C VAL A 284 14.30 -15.53 -29.44
N THR A 285 14.18 -16.83 -29.19
CA THR A 285 12.90 -17.51 -28.98
C THR A 285 12.53 -17.48 -27.49
N TYR A 286 11.35 -16.97 -27.15
CA TYR A 286 10.75 -17.13 -25.83
C TYR A 286 10.42 -18.62 -25.61
N ARG A 287 10.72 -19.13 -24.40
CA ARG A 287 10.37 -20.49 -24.01
C ARG A 287 9.53 -20.48 -22.74
N GLN A 288 8.53 -21.34 -22.66
CA GLN A 288 7.62 -21.41 -21.51
C GLN A 288 8.37 -21.71 -20.19
N GLN A 289 9.44 -22.49 -20.25
CA GLN A 289 10.37 -22.76 -19.14
C GLN A 289 10.93 -21.49 -18.48
N ASP A 290 11.00 -20.37 -19.20
CA ASP A 290 11.52 -19.10 -18.68
C ASP A 290 10.55 -18.50 -17.65
N SER A 291 9.25 -18.84 -17.73
CA SER A 291 8.27 -18.49 -16.69
C SER A 291 8.32 -19.44 -15.48
N ASP A 292 8.80 -20.67 -15.63
CA ASP A 292 8.81 -21.66 -14.54
C ASP A 292 9.81 -21.32 -13.43
N TYR A 293 10.84 -20.51 -13.73
CA TYR A 293 11.67 -19.88 -12.69
C TYR A 293 10.90 -18.87 -11.84
N ASN A 294 9.97 -18.12 -12.44
CA ASN A 294 9.12 -17.16 -11.72
C ASN A 294 8.12 -17.89 -10.82
N HIS A 295 7.52 -18.99 -11.32
CA HIS A 295 6.50 -19.77 -10.61
C HIS A 295 6.97 -20.38 -9.27
N LYS A 296 8.27 -20.32 -8.95
CA LYS A 296 8.84 -20.67 -7.64
C LYS A 296 8.48 -19.67 -6.53
N TYR A 297 8.16 -18.42 -6.89
CA TYR A 297 7.96 -17.31 -5.96
C TYR A 297 6.55 -16.71 -6.01
N VAL A 298 5.76 -17.04 -7.04
CA VAL A 298 4.45 -16.43 -7.29
C VAL A 298 3.54 -17.38 -8.06
N THR A 299 2.23 -17.35 -7.80
CA THR A 299 1.25 -18.16 -8.54
C THR A 299 1.25 -17.75 -10.02
N ALA A 300 1.30 -18.74 -10.92
CA ALA A 300 1.33 -18.51 -12.36
C ALA A 300 0.20 -17.59 -12.85
N GLY A 301 0.57 -16.45 -13.44
CA GLY A 301 -0.33 -15.42 -13.96
C GLY A 301 -0.64 -14.27 -13.00
N GLN A 302 -0.16 -14.29 -11.76
CA GLN A 302 -0.23 -13.15 -10.84
C GLN A 302 0.95 -12.18 -11.01
N GLU A 303 2.01 -12.60 -11.70
CA GLU A 303 3.20 -11.80 -11.97
C GLU A 303 3.05 -10.85 -13.16
N ALA A 304 3.74 -9.70 -13.10
CA ALA A 304 3.91 -8.82 -14.27
C ALA A 304 4.65 -9.59 -15.38
N ARG A 305 4.04 -9.75 -16.56
CA ARG A 305 4.60 -10.57 -17.65
C ARG A 305 4.20 -10.09 -19.02
N LEU A 306 5.06 -10.35 -19.99
CA LEU A 306 4.73 -10.23 -21.39
C LEU A 306 3.90 -11.46 -21.79
N ARG A 307 2.69 -11.25 -22.34
CA ARG A 307 1.78 -12.33 -22.76
C ARG A 307 2.18 -12.92 -24.13
N VAL A 308 3.40 -13.44 -24.23
CA VAL A 308 3.92 -14.18 -25.39
C VAL A 308 3.53 -15.67 -25.33
N THR A 309 3.55 -16.32 -26.48
CA THR A 309 3.33 -17.77 -26.67
C THR A 309 4.67 -18.48 -26.76
N ASP A 310 4.78 -19.71 -26.27
CA ASP A 310 5.96 -20.56 -26.48
C ASP A 310 6.33 -20.62 -27.99
N GLY A 311 7.61 -20.40 -28.31
CA GLY A 311 8.06 -20.32 -29.70
C GLY A 311 7.92 -18.94 -30.37
N ASP A 312 7.32 -17.93 -29.73
CA ASP A 312 7.37 -16.54 -30.21
C ASP A 312 8.84 -16.05 -30.27
N THR A 313 9.19 -15.36 -31.35
CA THR A 313 10.54 -14.78 -31.53
C THR A 313 10.51 -13.27 -31.35
N LEU A 314 11.44 -12.73 -30.58
CA LEU A 314 11.57 -11.31 -30.23
C LEU A 314 13.03 -10.86 -30.33
N THR A 315 13.27 -9.55 -30.45
CA THR A 315 14.63 -9.04 -30.28
C THR A 315 15.02 -9.00 -28.80
N VAL A 316 16.32 -9.12 -28.51
CA VAL A 316 16.88 -8.86 -27.19
C VAL A 316 16.49 -7.46 -26.69
N GLY A 317 16.45 -6.47 -27.60
CA GLY A 317 15.99 -5.11 -27.30
C GLY A 317 14.54 -5.06 -26.78
N ASP A 318 13.60 -5.69 -27.48
CA ASP A 318 12.18 -5.69 -27.08
C ASP A 318 11.97 -6.33 -25.71
N LEU A 319 12.65 -7.45 -25.45
CA LEU A 319 12.61 -8.14 -24.16
C LEU A 319 13.21 -7.28 -23.03
N PHE A 320 14.29 -6.55 -23.32
CA PHE A 320 14.93 -5.66 -22.35
C PHE A 320 14.03 -4.46 -22.02
N TYR A 321 13.47 -3.80 -23.04
CA TYR A 321 12.48 -2.74 -22.86
C TYR A 321 11.24 -3.23 -22.10
N ALA A 322 10.75 -4.45 -22.38
CA ALA A 322 9.67 -5.08 -21.63
C ALA A 322 10.02 -5.35 -20.16
N SER A 323 11.27 -5.73 -19.86
CA SER A 323 11.72 -5.96 -18.48
C SER A 323 11.78 -4.67 -17.66
N ILE A 324 12.13 -3.53 -18.27
CA ILE A 324 12.29 -2.25 -17.56
C ILE A 324 10.99 -1.45 -17.52
N ILE A 325 10.39 -1.17 -18.68
CA ILE A 325 9.20 -0.31 -18.82
C ILE A 325 7.96 -1.03 -18.29
N GLY A 326 7.70 -2.24 -18.81
CA GLY A 326 6.55 -3.07 -18.43
C GLY A 326 6.77 -3.91 -17.17
N SER A 327 7.99 -3.93 -16.62
CA SER A 327 8.37 -4.74 -15.46
C SER A 327 8.18 -6.26 -15.64
N ALA A 328 8.18 -6.76 -16.88
CA ALA A 328 7.89 -8.16 -17.20
C ALA A 328 8.96 -9.12 -16.67
N ASN A 329 8.55 -10.11 -15.87
CA ASN A 329 9.46 -11.07 -15.24
C ASN A 329 9.95 -12.15 -16.22
N ASN A 330 9.06 -12.67 -17.06
CA ASN A 330 9.42 -13.72 -18.02
C ASN A 330 10.42 -13.26 -19.09
N THR A 331 10.48 -11.96 -19.42
CA THR A 331 11.50 -11.43 -20.34
C THR A 331 12.87 -11.34 -19.69
N VAL A 332 12.96 -11.11 -18.37
CA VAL A 332 14.23 -11.18 -17.61
C VAL A 332 14.83 -12.59 -17.69
N GLU A 333 14.06 -13.62 -17.35
CA GLU A 333 14.55 -15.01 -17.40
C GLU A 333 14.89 -15.45 -18.84
N THR A 334 14.14 -14.97 -19.84
CA THR A 334 14.50 -15.14 -21.27
C THR A 334 15.86 -14.52 -21.57
N LEU A 335 16.13 -13.29 -21.12
CA LEU A 335 17.40 -12.61 -21.35
C LEU A 335 18.56 -13.29 -20.61
N VAL A 336 18.37 -13.70 -19.35
CA VAL A 336 19.37 -14.45 -18.59
C VAL A 336 19.74 -15.74 -19.31
N ARG A 337 18.75 -16.52 -19.79
CA ARG A 337 19.01 -17.76 -20.55
C ARG A 337 19.81 -17.51 -21.84
N ASN A 338 19.61 -16.39 -22.52
CA ASN A 338 20.32 -16.05 -23.76
C ASN A 338 21.57 -15.18 -23.52
N SER A 339 21.97 -14.94 -22.26
CA SER A 339 23.12 -14.09 -21.90
C SER A 339 24.50 -14.73 -22.10
N GLY A 340 24.54 -16.05 -22.36
CA GLY A 340 25.77 -16.83 -22.39
C GLY A 340 26.28 -17.28 -21.01
N LEU A 341 25.58 -16.93 -19.93
CA LEU A 341 25.87 -17.39 -18.56
C LEU A 341 24.81 -18.39 -18.09
N SER A 342 25.18 -19.25 -17.13
CA SER A 342 24.17 -19.92 -16.32
C SER A 342 23.41 -18.92 -15.43
N ARG A 343 22.21 -19.30 -15.00
CA ARG A 343 21.38 -18.45 -14.13
C ARG A 343 22.07 -18.12 -12.80
N ASP A 344 22.79 -19.08 -12.23
CA ASP A 344 23.50 -18.93 -10.95
C ASP A 344 24.73 -18.03 -11.09
N GLU A 345 25.47 -18.12 -12.20
CA GLU A 345 26.56 -17.17 -12.52
C GLU A 345 26.02 -15.75 -12.73
N PHE A 346 24.85 -15.60 -13.36
CA PHE A 346 24.22 -14.30 -13.53
C PHE A 346 23.83 -13.69 -12.17
N ILE A 347 23.20 -14.46 -11.29
CA ILE A 347 22.85 -14.05 -9.92
C ILE A 347 24.12 -13.74 -9.12
N LYS A 348 25.18 -14.54 -9.27
CA LYS A 348 26.48 -14.26 -8.65
C LYS A 348 27.00 -12.89 -9.10
N ARG A 349 26.97 -12.57 -10.40
CA ARG A 349 27.39 -11.25 -10.92
C ARG A 349 26.56 -10.10 -10.36
N MET A 350 25.25 -10.25 -10.16
CA MET A 350 24.42 -9.23 -9.49
C MET A 350 24.89 -8.95 -8.06
N ASN A 351 25.20 -10.00 -7.28
CA ASN A 351 25.68 -9.86 -5.91
C ASN A 351 27.13 -9.34 -5.86
N ASP A 352 28.01 -9.83 -6.74
CA ASP A 352 29.38 -9.32 -6.87
C ASP A 352 29.38 -7.82 -7.21
N TYR A 353 28.50 -7.38 -8.11
CA TYR A 353 28.35 -5.97 -8.50
C TYR A 353 27.95 -5.09 -7.32
N ALA A 354 26.88 -5.46 -6.59
CA ALA A 354 26.47 -4.72 -5.39
C ALA A 354 27.58 -4.68 -4.33
N LYS A 355 28.22 -5.82 -4.06
CA LYS A 355 29.32 -5.93 -3.10
C LYS A 355 30.52 -5.07 -3.47
N ASN A 356 30.90 -5.02 -4.75
CA ASN A 356 32.03 -4.24 -5.24
C ASN A 356 31.80 -2.73 -5.13
N LEU A 357 30.55 -2.27 -5.22
CA LEU A 357 30.18 -0.88 -4.94
C LEU A 357 30.10 -0.55 -3.44
N GLY A 358 30.21 -1.55 -2.56
CA GLY A 358 30.12 -1.37 -1.10
C GLY A 358 28.71 -1.50 -0.52
N ALA A 359 27.72 -1.91 -1.32
CA ALA A 359 26.36 -2.21 -0.90
C ALA A 359 26.30 -3.59 -0.18
N LYS A 360 26.83 -3.61 1.05
CA LYS A 360 27.07 -4.82 1.87
C LYS A 360 25.80 -5.50 2.39
N ASN A 361 24.69 -4.77 2.45
CA ASN A 361 23.40 -5.24 2.97
C ASN A 361 22.42 -5.64 1.85
N THR A 362 22.83 -5.51 0.58
CA THR A 362 22.06 -5.95 -0.57
C THR A 362 22.31 -7.43 -0.87
N LYS A 363 21.24 -8.19 -1.13
CA LYS A 363 21.29 -9.60 -1.53
C LYS A 363 20.25 -9.87 -2.62
N PHE A 364 20.63 -10.61 -3.65
CA PHE A 364 19.72 -11.13 -4.69
C PHE A 364 19.80 -12.65 -4.74
N ILE A 365 18.66 -13.34 -4.71
CA ILE A 365 18.58 -14.79 -4.96
C ILE A 365 18.06 -15.12 -6.37
N GLU A 366 17.53 -14.13 -7.08
CA GLU A 366 16.94 -14.28 -8.42
C GLU A 366 16.90 -12.92 -9.17
N PRO A 367 16.84 -12.90 -10.51
CA PRO A 367 17.10 -11.70 -11.31
C PRO A 367 15.90 -10.74 -11.47
N THR A 368 14.70 -11.14 -11.04
CA THR A 368 13.45 -10.44 -11.36
C THR A 368 12.95 -9.54 -10.23
N GLY A 369 13.18 -9.90 -8.97
CA GLY A 369 12.56 -9.23 -7.82
C GLY A 369 11.15 -9.72 -7.51
N LEU A 370 10.90 -11.01 -7.71
CA LEU A 370 9.73 -11.76 -7.26
C LEU A 370 9.95 -12.43 -5.91
N SER A 371 11.20 -12.69 -5.49
CA SER A 371 11.48 -13.16 -4.14
C SER A 371 11.50 -12.01 -3.14
N SER A 372 10.90 -12.21 -1.97
CA SER A 372 11.05 -11.31 -0.83
C SER A 372 12.46 -11.36 -0.21
N GLU A 373 13.27 -12.38 -0.52
CA GLU A 373 14.70 -12.42 -0.16
C GLU A 373 15.60 -11.52 -1.03
N ASN A 374 15.06 -10.91 -2.10
CA ASN A 374 15.75 -9.85 -2.83
C ASN A 374 15.63 -8.54 -2.03
N VAL A 375 16.65 -8.27 -1.21
CA VAL A 375 16.64 -7.22 -0.19
C VAL A 375 17.74 -6.19 -0.40
N SER A 376 17.50 -4.98 0.09
CA SER A 376 18.49 -3.91 0.22
C SER A 376 18.05 -2.91 1.29
N SER A 377 18.96 -2.04 1.74
CA SER A 377 18.62 -0.78 2.39
C SER A 377 18.48 0.36 1.37
N PRO A 378 17.78 1.47 1.67
CA PRO A 378 17.81 2.68 0.83
C PRO A 378 19.23 3.20 0.55
N SER A 379 20.12 3.27 1.56
CA SER A 379 21.50 3.76 1.38
C SER A 379 22.32 2.87 0.44
N ASP A 380 22.28 1.55 0.66
CA ASP A 380 22.93 0.57 -0.20
C ASP A 380 22.39 0.66 -1.64
N TYR A 381 21.08 0.85 -1.79
CA TYR A 381 20.45 0.93 -3.11
C TYR A 381 20.68 2.29 -3.82
N ALA A 382 20.90 3.38 -3.07
CA ALA A 382 21.30 4.66 -3.63
C ALA A 382 22.72 4.61 -4.23
N ILE A 383 23.64 3.88 -3.58
CA ILE A 383 24.99 3.62 -4.11
C ILE A 383 24.90 2.84 -5.43
N ILE A 384 24.13 1.76 -5.45
CA ILE A 384 23.88 0.95 -6.66
C ILE A 384 23.25 1.80 -7.76
N ALA A 385 22.24 2.61 -7.43
CA ALA A 385 21.51 3.43 -8.38
C ALA A 385 22.36 4.52 -9.04
N ARG A 386 23.28 5.14 -8.30
CA ARG A 386 24.21 6.15 -8.86
C ARG A 386 25.07 5.57 -9.97
N GLU A 387 25.62 4.38 -9.76
CA GLU A 387 26.39 3.71 -10.81
C GLU A 387 25.50 3.30 -11.98
N ILE A 388 24.30 2.76 -11.70
CA ILE A 388 23.34 2.28 -12.70
C ILE A 388 22.84 3.41 -13.61
N PHE A 389 22.53 4.58 -13.07
CA PHE A 389 22.01 5.71 -13.85
C PHE A 389 23.11 6.53 -14.55
N SER A 390 24.39 6.21 -14.33
CA SER A 390 25.48 6.68 -15.20
C SER A 390 25.46 5.98 -16.58
N ASP A 391 24.83 4.81 -16.70
CA ASP A 391 24.62 4.13 -17.97
C ASP A 391 23.50 4.84 -18.75
N GLU A 392 23.90 5.69 -19.69
CA GLU A 392 23.00 6.46 -20.56
C GLU A 392 21.95 5.57 -21.25
N LYS A 393 22.27 4.33 -21.62
CA LYS A 393 21.30 3.45 -22.29
C LYS A 393 20.24 2.97 -21.31
N LEU A 394 20.63 2.51 -20.12
CA LEU A 394 19.70 2.07 -19.09
C LEU A 394 18.84 3.23 -18.59
N LYS A 395 19.46 4.37 -18.28
CA LYS A 395 18.78 5.63 -17.92
C LYS A 395 17.68 5.97 -18.92
N ASN A 396 18.05 6.15 -20.21
CA ASN A 396 17.13 6.56 -21.28
C ASN A 396 16.04 5.52 -21.62
N ILE A 397 16.24 4.24 -21.29
CA ILE A 397 15.19 3.20 -21.39
C ILE A 397 14.24 3.30 -20.19
N SER A 398 14.77 3.47 -18.98
CA SER A 398 13.99 3.55 -17.74
C SER A 398 13.07 4.78 -17.65
N ALA A 399 13.39 5.84 -18.38
CA ALA A 399 12.60 7.06 -18.50
C ALA A 399 11.54 7.04 -19.63
N LYS A 400 11.50 6.03 -20.50
CA LYS A 400 10.49 6.01 -21.58
C LYS A 400 9.09 5.81 -21.00
N THR A 401 8.17 6.71 -21.33
CA THR A 401 6.76 6.63 -20.90
C THR A 401 6.01 5.45 -21.53
N ASN A 402 6.40 5.06 -22.75
CA ASN A 402 5.82 3.96 -23.52
C ASN A 402 6.84 3.33 -24.47
N TYR A 403 6.56 2.11 -24.93
CA TYR A 403 7.30 1.43 -26.00
C TYR A 403 6.41 0.38 -26.66
N SER A 404 6.46 0.29 -27.98
CA SER A 404 5.62 -0.64 -28.75
C SER A 404 6.44 -1.43 -29.75
N PHE A 405 6.12 -2.72 -29.88
CA PHE A 405 6.82 -3.67 -30.74
C PHE A 405 5.88 -4.81 -31.13
N SER A 406 6.38 -5.75 -31.93
CA SER A 406 5.65 -7.00 -32.22
C SER A 406 6.57 -8.21 -32.26
N THR A 407 6.03 -9.39 -31.97
CA THR A 407 6.75 -10.64 -32.20
C THR A 407 7.06 -10.81 -33.69
N ILE A 408 8.27 -11.25 -34.00
CA ILE A 408 8.79 -11.29 -35.37
C ILE A 408 8.06 -12.34 -36.21
N ASN A 409 7.75 -13.51 -35.64
CA ASN A 409 7.06 -14.61 -36.31
C ASN A 409 5.54 -14.48 -36.27
N SER A 410 4.93 -14.33 -35.08
CA SER A 410 3.47 -14.33 -34.91
C SER A 410 2.79 -12.95 -35.10
N LYS A 411 3.58 -11.88 -35.31
CA LYS A 411 3.11 -10.49 -35.53
C LYS A 411 2.21 -9.92 -34.43
N LYS A 412 2.27 -10.50 -33.24
CA LYS A 412 1.50 -10.08 -32.06
C LYS A 412 2.05 -8.76 -31.53
N VAL A 413 1.23 -7.71 -31.56
CA VAL A 413 1.60 -6.36 -31.13
C VAL A 413 1.52 -6.23 -29.61
N PHE A 414 2.53 -5.58 -29.03
CA PHE A 414 2.58 -5.20 -27.62
C PHE A 414 2.74 -3.68 -27.49
N ASN A 415 1.99 -3.09 -26.57
CA ASN A 415 2.07 -1.67 -26.22
C ASN A 415 2.34 -1.56 -24.73
N LEU A 416 3.59 -1.25 -24.37
CA LEU A 416 4.02 -1.07 -22.99
C LEU A 416 3.75 0.37 -22.56
N LYS A 417 3.29 0.52 -21.31
CA LYS A 417 3.30 1.79 -20.59
C LYS A 417 4.22 1.64 -19.40
N ASN A 418 4.98 2.68 -19.06
CA ASN A 418 5.88 2.61 -17.92
C ASN A 418 5.08 2.42 -16.62
N THR A 419 5.57 1.54 -15.77
CA THR A 419 5.05 1.35 -14.42
C THR A 419 5.12 2.61 -13.55
N ASN A 420 6.06 3.53 -13.82
CA ASN A 420 6.09 4.86 -13.24
C ASN A 420 5.32 5.86 -14.12
N HIS A 421 4.19 6.38 -13.62
CA HIS A 421 3.39 7.35 -14.37
C HIS A 421 3.89 8.80 -14.23
N LEU A 422 4.72 9.09 -13.21
CA LEU A 422 5.30 10.43 -12.99
C LEU A 422 6.15 10.91 -14.17
N LEU A 423 6.74 9.98 -14.95
CA LEU A 423 7.43 10.27 -16.22
C LEU A 423 6.56 11.01 -17.26
N ALA A 424 5.23 10.96 -17.12
CA ALA A 424 4.28 11.63 -18.01
C ALA A 424 3.46 12.73 -17.33
N THR A 425 3.49 12.83 -15.99
CA THR A 425 2.58 13.70 -15.22
C THR A 425 3.26 14.64 -14.24
N SER A 426 4.52 14.37 -13.85
CA SER A 426 5.23 15.22 -12.89
C SER A 426 5.72 16.50 -13.54
N SER A 427 5.82 17.58 -12.76
CA SER A 427 6.49 18.82 -13.18
C SER A 427 8.01 18.75 -13.06
N TYR A 428 8.56 17.67 -12.48
CA TYR A 428 9.99 17.45 -12.32
C TYR A 428 10.56 16.60 -13.47
N ALA A 429 11.78 16.91 -13.92
CA ALA A 429 12.44 16.17 -15.00
C ALA A 429 12.99 14.82 -14.50
N ILE A 430 12.12 13.82 -14.43
CA ILE A 430 12.50 12.44 -14.07
C ILE A 430 13.18 11.79 -15.29
N ILE A 431 14.50 11.63 -15.20
CA ILE A 431 15.38 11.12 -16.26
C ILE A 431 15.76 9.64 -16.10
N GLY A 432 15.37 9.00 -15.00
CA GLY A 432 15.45 7.55 -14.82
C GLY A 432 14.50 7.06 -13.72
N SER A 433 13.98 5.83 -13.80
CA SER A 433 13.11 5.31 -12.73
C SER A 433 12.86 3.80 -12.73
N LYS A 434 12.42 3.26 -11.58
CA LYS A 434 11.81 1.91 -11.50
C LYS A 434 10.83 1.82 -10.33
N THR A 435 9.69 1.16 -10.55
CA THR A 435 8.76 0.78 -9.46
C THR A 435 8.92 -0.70 -9.07
N GLY A 436 8.51 -1.05 -7.87
CA GLY A 436 8.38 -2.42 -7.38
C GLY A 436 7.18 -2.59 -6.44
N TYR A 437 6.64 -3.80 -6.41
CA TYR A 437 5.60 -4.22 -5.48
C TYR A 437 5.65 -5.74 -5.28
N LEU A 438 5.57 -6.13 -4.02
CA LEU A 438 5.18 -7.42 -3.46
C LEU A 438 4.41 -7.09 -2.17
N ASP A 439 3.62 -8.03 -1.65
CA ASP A 439 2.90 -7.80 -0.39
C ASP A 439 3.90 -7.60 0.78
N GLU A 440 5.06 -8.26 0.72
CA GLU A 440 6.15 -8.15 1.70
C GLU A 440 7.01 -6.88 1.55
N SER A 441 7.08 -6.29 0.34
CA SER A 441 7.87 -5.06 0.10
C SER A 441 7.06 -3.78 0.29
N GLY A 442 5.72 -3.87 0.26
CA GLY A 442 4.87 -2.72 -0.05
C GLY A 442 5.22 -2.11 -1.41
N TYR A 443 4.82 -0.86 -1.65
CA TYR A 443 5.19 -0.15 -2.88
C TYR A 443 6.54 0.54 -2.75
N CYS A 444 7.45 0.20 -3.66
CA CYS A 444 8.80 0.75 -3.76
C CYS A 444 8.96 1.56 -5.05
N LEU A 445 9.69 2.66 -4.99
CA LEU A 445 9.95 3.55 -6.12
C LEU A 445 11.36 4.13 -6.01
N ILE A 446 12.05 4.17 -7.15
CA ILE A 446 13.25 4.99 -7.36
C ILE A 446 13.06 5.90 -8.56
N THR A 447 13.54 7.12 -8.44
CA THR A 447 13.66 8.11 -9.52
C THR A 447 15.04 8.76 -9.51
N GLN A 448 15.60 8.98 -10.69
CA GLN A 448 16.68 9.94 -10.94
C GLN A 448 16.02 11.20 -11.51
N VAL A 449 16.30 12.35 -10.92
CA VAL A 449 15.69 13.64 -11.29
C VAL A 449 16.77 14.65 -11.60
N GLU A 450 16.60 15.37 -12.70
CA GLU A 450 17.47 16.46 -13.14
C GLU A 450 16.83 17.80 -12.80
N ASN A 451 17.65 18.74 -12.32
CA ASN A 451 17.25 20.13 -12.12
C ASN A 451 18.44 21.04 -12.42
N GLU A 452 18.32 21.84 -13.48
CA GLU A 452 19.41 22.62 -14.05
C GLU A 452 20.63 21.74 -14.37
N ASN A 453 21.72 21.87 -13.62
CA ASN A 453 22.96 21.09 -13.79
C ASN A 453 23.17 20.05 -12.67
N GLU A 454 22.24 19.91 -11.72
CA GLU A 454 22.33 18.90 -10.64
C GLU A 454 21.35 17.74 -10.88
N LYS A 455 21.77 16.55 -10.43
CA LYS A 455 20.97 15.32 -10.47
C LYS A 455 20.82 14.76 -9.06
N PHE A 456 19.66 14.17 -8.81
CA PHE A 456 19.26 13.64 -7.52
C PHE A 456 18.69 12.25 -7.68
N ILE A 457 19.01 11.35 -6.76
CA ILE A 457 18.40 10.02 -6.67
C ILE A 457 17.49 9.99 -5.46
N VAL A 458 16.22 9.70 -5.71
CA VAL A 458 15.15 9.66 -4.71
C VAL A 458 14.58 8.25 -4.64
N ILE A 459 14.69 7.62 -3.47
CA ILE A 459 14.20 6.27 -3.20
C ILE A 459 13.21 6.33 -2.04
N ASN A 460 12.07 5.66 -2.20
CA ASN A 460 11.15 5.35 -1.12
C ASN A 460 10.71 3.88 -1.19
N LEU A 461 10.78 3.18 -0.07
CA LEU A 461 10.49 1.76 0.08
C LEU A 461 9.32 1.56 1.05
N ASN A 462 8.56 0.49 0.83
CA ASN A 462 7.41 0.10 1.67
C ASN A 462 6.46 1.28 1.97
N SER A 463 5.91 1.84 0.89
CA SER A 463 4.74 2.72 0.95
C SER A 463 3.48 1.87 0.92
N ALA A 464 2.47 2.17 1.74
CA ALA A 464 1.28 1.33 1.90
C ALA A 464 0.39 1.24 0.64
N THR A 465 0.44 2.23 -0.26
CA THR A 465 -0.26 2.20 -1.55
C THR A 465 0.61 2.73 -2.68
N ARG A 466 0.26 2.37 -3.92
CA ARG A 466 0.95 2.85 -5.12
C ARG A 466 0.93 4.37 -5.21
N ASP A 467 -0.22 4.99 -4.95
CA ASP A 467 -0.39 6.45 -5.04
C ASP A 467 0.39 7.17 -3.94
N LEU A 468 0.47 6.59 -2.73
CA LEU A 468 1.35 7.10 -1.68
C LEU A 468 2.83 7.00 -2.08
N SER A 469 3.25 5.92 -2.76
CA SER A 469 4.63 5.79 -3.23
C SER A 469 5.03 6.90 -4.20
N PHE A 470 4.11 7.33 -5.08
CA PHE A 470 4.35 8.44 -6.00
C PHE A 470 4.31 9.80 -5.30
N LYS A 471 3.31 10.04 -4.42
CA LYS A 471 3.20 11.28 -3.64
C LYS A 471 4.43 11.52 -2.77
N VAL A 472 4.91 10.49 -2.06
CA VAL A 472 6.12 10.56 -1.24
C VAL A 472 7.34 10.88 -2.11
N ASN A 473 7.44 10.30 -3.31
CA ASN A 473 8.55 10.57 -4.21
C ASN A 473 8.56 12.05 -4.68
N GLU A 474 7.41 12.60 -5.06
CA GLU A 474 7.30 14.04 -5.42
C GLU A 474 7.58 14.97 -4.23
N GLU A 475 7.15 14.60 -3.01
CA GLU A 475 7.47 15.35 -1.78
C GLU A 475 8.98 15.35 -1.47
N LEU A 476 9.65 14.21 -1.68
CA LEU A 476 11.09 14.07 -1.51
C LEU A 476 11.90 14.77 -2.60
N ILE A 477 11.46 14.72 -3.86
CA ILE A 477 12.04 15.52 -4.96
C ILE A 477 11.95 17.01 -4.60
N LYS A 478 10.76 17.48 -4.23
CA LYS A 478 10.51 18.89 -3.84
C LYS A 478 11.35 19.35 -2.65
N PHE A 479 11.76 18.42 -1.77
CA PHE A 479 12.67 18.71 -0.67
C PHE A 479 14.14 18.73 -1.11
N GLY A 480 14.57 17.73 -1.90
CA GLY A 480 15.93 17.65 -2.45
C GLY A 480 16.31 18.88 -3.27
N LEU A 481 15.40 19.36 -4.12
CA LEU A 481 15.60 20.57 -4.94
C LEU A 481 15.68 21.89 -4.16
N LYS A 482 15.62 21.86 -2.81
CA LYS A 482 15.79 23.03 -1.93
C LYS A 482 17.10 22.98 -1.10
N LYS A 483 18.00 22.03 -1.37
CA LYS A 483 19.14 21.66 -0.50
C LYS A 483 20.49 21.58 -1.22
#